data_AF-A0A7V9HWK3-F1
#
_entry.id   AF-A0A7V9HWK3-F1
#
_cell.length_a   1.000
_cell.length_b   1.000
_cell.length_c   1.000
_cell.angle_alpha   90.00
_cell.angle_beta   90.00
_cell.angle_gamma   90.00
#
_symmetry.space_group_name_H-M   'P 1'
#
loop_
_entity.id
_entity.type
_entity.pdbx_description
1 polymer ?
#
loop_
_entity_poly.entity_id
_entity_poly.type
_entity_poly.pdbx_seq_one_letter_code
_entity_poly.pdbx_strand_id
1 'polypeptide(L)'
;MRKWRISFLGRSRSEETNDPRNHTNGHEMLMIRIVTVMRHSRTHRALCFFVLAAFIVAASFEPRPGHSQSREGHKTVRGNTGGSRVKTTSAVREKPAGASGENFNASSLRLAAARNASLHRELSWTFGGKQQRGWHLYKRLISSLLHTDHDAASEGFAAALTSWQKRSGLRPSGVLDEESLNSMVSEWQGKRLKERGHPPPEDLLTAPASDFYDPTRAADLRQVERKTYAAYKRLVATAVADRSLGLSRSLKGELAPTEKYLKIISAFRSREYQEKLRRESPNAGRADLAINSPHFTGRALDLYVGGEPVETKDSNRALQVQTRVYQWLVRNADRFGFRPYYYEPWHWEYVK
;
A
#
# COMPACT_ATOMS: atom_id res chain seq x y z
N MET A 1 -32.14 39.37 -33.93
CA MET A 1 -32.46 40.26 -35.08
C MET A 1 -31.57 41.49 -35.01
N ARG A 2 -31.22 42.04 -36.18
CA ARG A 2 -30.37 43.23 -36.45
C ARG A 2 -28.87 42.94 -36.65
N LYS A 3 -28.60 42.68 -37.94
CA LYS A 3 -27.30 42.70 -38.63
C LYS A 3 -26.70 44.11 -38.57
N TRP A 4 -25.37 44.17 -38.49
CA TRP A 4 -24.58 45.28 -38.99
C TRP A 4 -23.48 44.74 -39.89
N ARG A 5 -23.45 45.24 -41.13
CA ARG A 5 -22.46 44.97 -42.16
C ARG A 5 -22.35 46.25 -42.98
N ILE A 6 -21.24 46.97 -42.90
CA ILE A 6 -20.79 47.93 -43.92
C ILE A 6 -19.26 47.84 -44.00
N SER A 7 -18.80 47.78 -45.25
CA SER A 7 -17.44 47.60 -45.74
C SER A 7 -16.84 48.95 -46.17
N PHE A 8 -15.52 49.09 -46.18
CA PHE A 8 -14.74 49.93 -47.14
C PHE A 8 -13.30 49.36 -47.15
N LEU A 9 -12.83 48.74 -48.25
CA LEU A 9 -12.14 49.29 -49.43
C LEU A 9 -10.73 49.82 -49.13
N GLY A 10 -9.72 49.15 -49.70
CA GLY A 10 -8.31 49.55 -49.68
C GLY A 10 -7.45 48.56 -50.46
N ARG A 11 -7.42 48.72 -51.79
CA ARG A 11 -6.62 47.96 -52.76
C ARG A 11 -5.25 48.62 -52.91
N SER A 12 -4.15 47.86 -52.85
CA SER A 12 -2.98 48.15 -53.67
C SER A 12 -2.26 46.85 -54.02
N ARG A 13 -1.74 46.82 -55.25
CA ARG A 13 -1.29 45.68 -56.04
C ARG A 13 0.14 46.01 -56.49
N SER A 14 1.04 45.06 -56.37
CA SER A 14 2.26 44.84 -57.17
C SER A 14 2.50 43.33 -57.08
N GLU A 15 2.41 42.51 -58.14
CA GLU A 15 3.32 42.38 -59.30
C GLU A 15 4.78 42.40 -58.80
N GLU A 16 5.63 41.39 -58.95
CA GLU A 16 5.85 40.41 -60.02
C GLU A 16 6.97 39.48 -59.47
N THR A 17 6.98 38.15 -59.64
CA THR A 17 7.67 37.46 -60.74
C THR A 17 7.62 35.94 -60.48
N ASN A 18 7.39 35.18 -61.55
CA ASN A 18 7.56 33.73 -61.64
C ASN A 18 9.04 33.40 -61.92
N ASP A 19 9.57 32.32 -61.34
CA ASP A 19 10.25 31.27 -62.15
C ASP A 19 10.25 29.92 -61.38
N PRO A 20 10.01 28.77 -62.04
CA PRO A 20 9.93 27.46 -61.44
C PRO A 20 11.18 26.61 -61.72
N ARG A 21 11.56 25.75 -60.77
CA ARG A 21 11.93 24.34 -61.01
C ARG A 21 12.54 23.66 -59.77
N ASN A 22 11.83 22.61 -59.37
CA ASN A 22 12.33 21.25 -59.15
C ASN A 22 12.86 20.80 -57.77
N HIS A 23 12.41 19.57 -57.48
CA HIS A 23 12.83 18.59 -56.48
C HIS A 23 12.29 18.70 -55.05
N THR A 24 11.16 18.07 -54.73
CA THR A 24 10.97 16.64 -54.39
C THR A 24 11.71 16.19 -53.12
N ASN A 25 11.02 16.10 -51.97
CA ASN A 25 10.53 14.83 -51.42
C ASN A 25 10.31 14.90 -49.90
N GLY A 26 9.04 14.69 -49.52
CA GLY A 26 8.68 13.63 -48.58
C GLY A 26 8.92 13.87 -47.10
N HIS A 27 8.09 14.67 -46.43
CA HIS A 27 7.81 14.51 -44.98
C HIS A 27 6.40 15.01 -44.58
N GLU A 28 5.40 14.94 -45.47
CA GLU A 28 4.00 15.30 -45.16
C GLU A 28 3.03 14.12 -45.38
N MET A 29 3.37 12.93 -44.89
CA MET A 29 2.42 11.81 -44.87
C MET A 29 2.55 10.99 -43.57
N LEU A 30 2.39 11.64 -42.42
CA LEU A 30 2.15 10.94 -41.15
C LEU A 30 1.27 11.72 -40.16
N MET A 31 0.34 12.55 -40.66
CA MET A 31 -0.61 13.28 -39.81
C MET A 31 -2.07 13.20 -40.30
N ILE A 32 -2.41 12.18 -41.10
CA ILE A 32 -3.80 11.88 -41.49
C ILE A 32 -3.98 10.35 -41.49
N ARG A 33 -3.88 9.70 -40.32
CA ARG A 33 -4.38 8.32 -40.11
C ARG A 33 -4.59 7.92 -38.62
N ILE A 34 -4.80 8.88 -37.72
CA ILE A 34 -5.11 8.61 -36.29
C ILE A 34 -6.37 9.37 -35.84
N VAL A 35 -7.45 9.36 -36.65
CA VAL A 35 -8.74 9.95 -36.26
C VAL A 35 -9.93 8.97 -36.45
N THR A 36 -9.68 7.68 -36.67
CA THR A 36 -10.80 6.74 -36.97
C THR A 36 -10.64 5.36 -36.32
N VAL A 37 -10.31 5.25 -35.02
CA VAL A 37 -10.40 3.97 -34.28
C VAL A 37 -10.91 4.11 -32.83
N MET A 38 -11.68 5.15 -32.48
CA MET A 38 -12.24 5.26 -31.12
C MET A 38 -13.75 5.51 -31.06
N ARG A 39 -14.53 4.78 -31.86
CA ARG A 39 -16.00 4.82 -31.78
C ARG A 39 -16.71 3.45 -31.79
N HIS A 40 -16.01 2.37 -31.43
CA HIS A 40 -16.61 1.01 -31.42
C HIS A 40 -16.38 0.17 -30.16
N SER A 41 -15.99 0.77 -29.02
CA SER A 41 -15.80 0.01 -27.76
C SER A 41 -17.02 -0.04 -26.84
N ARG A 42 -18.17 0.50 -27.25
CA ARG A 42 -19.37 0.58 -26.38
C ARG A 42 -20.42 -0.50 -26.64
N THR A 43 -20.34 -1.23 -27.76
CA THR A 43 -21.33 -2.26 -28.14
C THR A 43 -20.93 -3.69 -27.72
N HIS A 44 -19.65 -3.98 -27.49
CA HIS A 44 -19.21 -5.33 -27.07
C HIS A 44 -19.42 -5.66 -25.58
N ARG A 45 -19.75 -4.67 -24.73
CA ARG A 45 -20.00 -4.91 -23.30
C ARG A 45 -21.43 -5.40 -23.00
N ALA A 46 -22.37 -5.21 -23.91
CA ALA A 46 -23.77 -5.64 -23.72
C ALA A 46 -24.01 -7.12 -24.08
N LEU A 47 -23.16 -7.73 -24.91
CA LEU A 47 -23.39 -9.10 -25.39
C LEU A 47 -22.75 -10.20 -24.51
N CYS A 48 -21.78 -9.86 -23.65
CA CYS A 48 -21.15 -10.83 -22.75
C CYS A 48 -21.96 -11.12 -21.47
N PHE A 49 -23.01 -10.35 -21.17
CA PHE A 49 -23.82 -10.54 -19.96
C PHE A 49 -25.01 -11.51 -20.13
N PHE A 50 -25.31 -11.96 -21.34
CA PHE A 50 -26.45 -12.86 -21.58
C PHE A 50 -26.11 -14.37 -21.60
N VAL A 51 -24.83 -14.75 -21.62
CA VAL A 51 -24.45 -16.18 -21.68
C VAL A 51 -24.10 -16.78 -20.30
N LEU A 52 -23.81 -15.96 -19.28
CA LEU A 52 -23.42 -16.46 -17.95
C LEU A 52 -24.59 -16.72 -16.99
N ALA A 53 -25.82 -16.32 -17.34
CA ALA A 53 -27.01 -16.49 -16.49
C ALA A 53 -27.70 -17.85 -16.65
N ALA A 54 -27.24 -18.72 -17.55
CA ALA A 54 -27.86 -20.03 -17.81
C ALA A 54 -27.20 -21.21 -17.07
N PHE A 55 -26.13 -21.00 -16.30
CA PHE A 55 -25.37 -22.10 -15.67
C PHE A 55 -25.41 -22.17 -14.13
N ILE A 56 -26.24 -21.35 -13.46
CA ILE A 56 -26.38 -21.41 -11.99
C ILE A 56 -27.84 -21.73 -11.61
N VAL A 57 -28.35 -22.85 -12.11
CA VAL A 57 -29.53 -23.53 -11.55
C VAL A 57 -29.29 -25.04 -11.66
N ALA A 58 -28.37 -25.58 -10.85
CA ALA A 58 -28.29 -26.99 -10.46
C ALA A 58 -27.01 -27.25 -9.65
N ALA A 59 -27.08 -27.10 -8.33
CA ALA A 59 -26.27 -27.83 -7.34
C ALA A 59 -26.69 -27.36 -5.94
N SER A 60 -27.69 -27.99 -5.35
CA SER A 60 -27.52 -29.07 -4.36
C SER A 60 -27.54 -28.54 -2.93
N PHE A 61 -28.75 -28.57 -2.35
CA PHE A 61 -28.95 -28.64 -0.92
C PHE A 61 -28.59 -30.06 -0.45
N GLU A 62 -27.64 -30.18 0.48
CA GLU A 62 -27.49 -31.37 1.33
C GLU A 62 -27.64 -30.98 2.80
N PRO A 63 -28.41 -31.73 3.60
CA PRO A 63 -28.56 -31.50 5.03
C PRO A 63 -27.42 -32.15 5.84
N ARG A 64 -26.86 -31.42 6.79
CA ARG A 64 -25.88 -31.93 7.78
C ARG A 64 -26.57 -32.73 8.89
N PRO A 65 -26.07 -33.92 9.28
CA PRO A 65 -26.54 -34.62 10.47
C PRO A 65 -25.84 -34.11 11.74
N GLY A 66 -26.57 -34.22 12.86
CA GLY A 66 -26.19 -33.73 14.17
C GLY A 66 -24.99 -34.43 14.81
N HIS A 67 -24.40 -33.75 15.79
CA HIS A 67 -23.39 -34.30 16.67
C HIS A 67 -23.86 -34.30 18.13
N SER A 68 -23.82 -35.50 18.67
CA SER A 68 -24.06 -35.93 20.03
C SER A 68 -23.08 -35.29 21.02
N GLN A 69 -23.57 -34.86 22.18
CA GLN A 69 -22.77 -34.61 23.38
C GLN A 69 -23.19 -35.60 24.48
N SER A 70 -22.23 -36.43 24.87
CA SER A 70 -22.10 -37.16 26.13
C SER A 70 -20.60 -37.05 26.45
N ARG A 71 -20.08 -36.90 27.67
CA ARG A 71 -20.55 -37.31 29.00
C ARG A 71 -19.55 -36.73 30.03
N GLU A 72 -20.00 -36.60 31.28
CA GLU A 72 -19.26 -36.76 32.56
C GLU A 72 -18.01 -35.91 32.84
N GLY A 73 -17.71 -35.45 34.06
CA GLY A 73 -18.30 -35.69 35.37
C GLY A 73 -17.31 -35.15 36.41
N HIS A 74 -17.73 -34.17 37.21
CA HIS A 74 -16.89 -33.52 38.22
C HIS A 74 -17.43 -33.90 39.60
N LYS A 75 -16.68 -34.70 40.37
CA LYS A 75 -16.86 -34.81 41.83
C LYS A 75 -15.51 -34.98 42.53
N THR A 76 -15.24 -33.97 43.35
CA THR A 76 -14.23 -33.84 44.40
C THR A 76 -14.53 -34.75 45.59
N VAL A 77 -13.51 -35.42 46.17
CA VAL A 77 -13.40 -35.68 47.63
C VAL A 77 -11.91 -35.73 48.03
N ARG A 78 -11.69 -35.36 49.29
CA ARG A 78 -10.51 -34.88 50.03
C ARG A 78 -9.97 -35.96 50.98
N GLY A 79 -8.68 -35.88 51.35
CA GLY A 79 -8.06 -36.58 52.51
C GLY A 79 -6.62 -36.99 52.21
N ASN A 80 -5.57 -36.28 52.62
CA ASN A 80 -4.96 -36.04 53.95
C ASN A 80 -4.09 -37.19 54.50
N THR A 81 -2.95 -36.78 55.06
CA THR A 81 -1.99 -37.46 55.96
C THR A 81 -0.93 -38.41 55.40
N GLY A 82 0.30 -38.24 55.94
CA GLY A 82 1.28 -39.31 56.08
C GLY A 82 2.65 -39.01 55.50
N GLY A 83 3.55 -38.47 56.32
CA GLY A 83 4.91 -38.12 55.92
C GLY A 83 5.90 -39.29 55.82
N SER A 84 7.02 -39.05 55.16
CA SER A 84 8.30 -39.58 55.63
C SER A 84 9.50 -38.79 55.12
N ARG A 85 10.50 -38.83 55.99
CA ARG A 85 11.73 -38.06 56.14
C ARG A 85 12.86 -38.66 55.27
N VAL A 86 13.95 -37.87 55.14
CA VAL A 86 15.36 -38.23 54.81
C VAL A 86 15.66 -38.64 53.34
N LYS A 87 16.76 -38.28 52.65
CA LYS A 87 18.12 -37.82 53.00
C LYS A 87 18.72 -36.87 51.94
N THR A 88 19.54 -35.96 52.45
CA THR A 88 20.59 -35.19 51.79
C THR A 88 21.78 -36.07 51.38
N THR A 89 22.27 -35.92 50.14
CA THR A 89 23.66 -36.18 49.69
C THR A 89 23.90 -35.31 48.45
N SER A 90 24.65 -34.22 48.58
CA SER A 90 26.09 -34.11 48.29
C SER A 90 26.43 -33.97 46.81
N ALA A 91 26.92 -32.75 46.52
CA ALA A 91 27.63 -32.26 45.36
C ALA A 91 28.37 -33.28 44.48
N VAL A 92 28.10 -33.21 43.18
CA VAL A 92 29.13 -33.36 42.14
C VAL A 92 29.08 -32.10 41.28
N ARG A 93 30.13 -31.28 41.42
CA ARG A 93 30.41 -30.13 40.55
C ARG A 93 31.02 -30.67 39.27
N GLU A 94 30.18 -31.10 38.33
CA GLU A 94 30.61 -31.24 36.95
C GLU A 94 30.55 -29.88 36.26
N LYS A 95 31.69 -29.48 35.71
CA LYS A 95 31.89 -28.28 34.92
C LYS A 95 31.37 -28.60 33.50
N PRO A 96 30.23 -28.05 33.02
CA PRO A 96 29.81 -28.32 31.66
C PRO A 96 30.66 -27.49 30.72
N ALA A 97 31.28 -28.17 29.77
CA ALA A 97 31.94 -27.57 28.62
C ALA A 97 31.01 -26.55 27.94
N GLY A 98 31.49 -25.32 27.77
CA GLY A 98 30.76 -24.19 27.17
C GLY A 98 30.49 -24.30 25.67
N ALA A 99 30.25 -25.50 25.13
CA ALA A 99 30.06 -25.76 23.70
C ALA A 99 28.62 -26.15 23.30
N SER A 100 27.70 -26.29 24.26
CA SER A 100 26.32 -26.73 24.01
C SER A 100 25.34 -25.58 23.73
N GLY A 101 25.59 -24.38 24.27
CA GLY A 101 24.68 -23.23 24.13
C GLY A 101 24.70 -22.58 22.74
N GLU A 102 25.88 -22.44 22.13
CA GLU A 102 26.00 -21.81 20.80
C GLU A 102 25.46 -22.71 19.68
N ASN A 103 25.72 -24.01 19.75
CA ASN A 103 25.23 -24.98 18.77
C ASN A 103 23.70 -25.15 18.82
N PHE A 104 23.09 -25.11 20.01
CA PHE A 104 21.64 -25.17 20.16
C PHE A 104 20.96 -23.91 19.58
N ASN A 105 21.53 -22.73 19.83
CA ASN A 105 21.02 -21.48 19.28
C ASN A 105 21.14 -21.42 17.75
N ALA A 106 22.27 -21.82 17.18
CA ALA A 106 22.46 -21.88 15.73
C ALA A 106 21.48 -22.86 15.06
N SER A 107 21.28 -24.05 15.65
CA SER A 107 20.31 -25.02 15.16
C SER A 107 18.87 -24.50 15.25
N SER A 108 18.52 -23.82 16.34
CA SER A 108 17.19 -23.21 16.52
C SER A 108 16.92 -22.11 15.51
N LEU A 109 17.90 -21.24 15.25
CA LEU A 109 17.78 -20.16 14.26
C LEU A 109 17.64 -20.71 12.84
N ARG A 110 18.35 -21.78 12.50
CA ARG A 110 18.21 -22.46 11.20
C ARG A 110 16.82 -23.04 10.98
N LEU A 111 16.26 -23.69 12.00
CA LEU A 111 14.89 -24.21 11.95
C LEU A 111 13.86 -23.07 11.81
N ALA A 112 14.06 -21.97 12.54
CA ALA A 112 13.22 -20.79 12.44
C ALA A 112 13.28 -20.15 11.05
N ALA A 113 14.48 -20.03 10.48
CA ALA A 113 14.71 -19.53 9.13
C ALA A 113 13.99 -20.39 8.06
N ALA A 114 14.09 -21.72 8.15
CA ALA A 114 13.36 -22.63 7.27
C ALA A 114 11.84 -22.48 7.42
N ARG A 115 11.33 -22.29 8.65
CA ARG A 115 9.91 -22.04 8.90
C ARG A 115 9.45 -20.70 8.31
N ASN A 116 10.24 -19.65 8.44
CA ASN A 116 9.97 -18.34 7.86
C ASN A 116 9.90 -18.40 6.34
N ALA A 117 10.74 -19.22 5.69
CA ALA A 117 10.71 -19.41 4.23
C ALA A 117 9.35 -19.91 3.73
N SER A 118 8.73 -20.86 4.43
CA SER A 118 7.36 -21.36 4.13
C SER A 118 6.31 -20.31 4.49
N LEU A 119 6.31 -19.81 5.73
CA LEU A 119 5.28 -18.88 6.22
C LEU A 119 5.23 -17.56 5.44
N HIS A 120 6.34 -17.13 4.84
CA HIS A 120 6.42 -15.97 3.95
C HIS A 120 5.32 -15.96 2.87
N ARG A 121 4.95 -17.13 2.34
CA ARG A 121 3.90 -17.29 1.31
C ARG A 121 2.68 -18.07 1.79
N GLU A 122 2.74 -18.70 2.95
CA GLU A 122 1.73 -19.70 3.35
C GLU A 122 1.05 -19.40 4.67
N LEU A 123 1.53 -18.42 5.45
CA LEU A 123 0.88 -18.04 6.70
C LEU A 123 -0.59 -17.69 6.46
N SER A 124 -1.50 -18.42 7.08
CA SER A 124 -2.92 -18.09 7.12
C SER A 124 -3.15 -17.11 8.26
N TRP A 125 -3.78 -15.97 7.99
CA TRP A 125 -4.12 -14.97 9.00
C TRP A 125 -5.25 -14.07 8.46
N THR A 126 -5.88 -13.28 9.32
CA THR A 126 -7.02 -12.43 8.93
C THR A 126 -6.74 -10.96 9.21
N PHE A 127 -7.15 -10.09 8.28
CA PHE A 127 -7.21 -8.65 8.51
C PHE A 127 -8.49 -8.04 7.93
N GLY A 128 -9.16 -7.19 8.71
CA GLY A 128 -10.38 -6.51 8.25
C GLY A 128 -11.49 -7.47 7.82
N GLY A 129 -11.56 -8.66 8.45
CA GLY A 129 -12.50 -9.73 8.09
C GLY A 129 -12.15 -10.46 6.78
N LYS A 130 -11.03 -10.13 6.13
CA LYS A 130 -10.55 -10.82 4.94
C LYS A 130 -9.44 -11.81 5.31
N GLN A 131 -9.59 -13.04 4.81
CA GLN A 131 -8.51 -14.01 4.85
C GLN A 131 -7.32 -13.49 4.03
N GLN A 132 -6.12 -13.64 4.57
CA GLN A 132 -4.85 -13.28 3.95
C GLN A 132 -3.97 -14.54 3.84
N ARG A 133 -2.99 -14.49 2.93
CA ARG A 133 -2.03 -15.59 2.71
C ARG A 133 -0.60 -15.07 2.63
N GLY A 134 0.24 -15.61 3.51
CA GLY A 134 1.62 -15.19 3.70
C GLY A 134 1.75 -13.76 4.21
N TRP A 135 3.00 -13.32 4.34
CA TRP A 135 3.36 -11.97 4.75
C TRP A 135 4.33 -11.28 3.78
N HIS A 136 4.60 -11.89 2.63
CA HIS A 136 5.50 -11.35 1.59
C HIS A 136 5.19 -9.92 1.14
N LEU A 137 3.91 -9.52 1.12
CA LEU A 137 3.51 -8.15 0.79
C LEU A 137 3.99 -7.10 1.82
N TYR A 138 4.32 -7.54 3.04
CA TYR A 138 4.77 -6.67 4.13
C TYR A 138 6.26 -6.81 4.40
N LYS A 139 7.01 -7.62 3.62
CA LYS A 139 8.43 -7.93 3.84
C LYS A 139 9.26 -6.68 4.10
N ARG A 140 9.04 -5.60 3.33
CA ARG A 140 9.80 -4.36 3.50
C ARG A 140 9.48 -3.62 4.80
N LEU A 141 8.21 -3.59 5.23
CA LEU A 141 7.81 -3.01 6.51
C LEU A 141 8.37 -3.81 7.68
N ILE A 142 8.30 -5.15 7.60
CA ILE A 142 8.86 -6.08 8.58
C ILE A 142 10.37 -5.85 8.70
N SER A 143 11.09 -5.87 7.58
CA SER A 143 12.54 -5.64 7.53
C SER A 143 12.93 -4.29 8.16
N SER A 144 12.14 -3.25 7.88
CA SER A 144 12.35 -1.92 8.47
C SER A 144 12.12 -1.91 9.98
N LEU A 145 11.11 -2.62 10.49
CA LEU A 145 10.80 -2.72 11.91
C LEU A 145 11.85 -3.54 12.67
N LEU A 146 12.36 -4.59 12.04
CA LEU A 146 13.40 -5.45 12.58
C LEU A 146 14.81 -4.85 12.45
N HIS A 147 14.97 -3.75 11.71
CA HIS A 147 16.25 -3.14 11.37
C HIS A 147 17.22 -4.13 10.71
N THR A 148 16.72 -4.88 9.73
CA THR A 148 17.49 -5.90 9.01
C THR A 148 17.20 -5.87 7.52
N ASP A 149 18.19 -6.18 6.69
CA ASP A 149 18.02 -6.46 5.25
C ASP A 149 18.29 -7.95 4.93
N HIS A 150 18.42 -8.79 5.96
CA HIS A 150 18.57 -10.23 5.80
C HIS A 150 17.34 -10.87 5.15
N ASP A 151 17.56 -11.90 4.33
CA ASP A 151 16.46 -12.61 3.70
C ASP A 151 15.62 -13.37 4.75
N ALA A 152 14.31 -13.47 4.49
CA ALA A 152 13.34 -14.18 5.33
C ALA A 152 13.78 -15.61 5.69
N ALA A 153 14.45 -16.29 4.76
CA ALA A 153 14.91 -17.67 4.91
C ALA A 153 16.30 -17.78 5.58
N SER A 154 16.83 -16.71 6.17
CA SER A 154 18.16 -16.69 6.77
C SER A 154 18.15 -16.70 8.30
N GLU A 155 19.22 -17.25 8.89
CA GLU A 155 19.46 -17.22 10.34
C GLU A 155 19.53 -15.78 10.87
N GLY A 156 20.05 -14.84 10.07
CA GLY A 156 20.13 -13.41 10.42
C GLY A 156 18.76 -12.73 10.56
N PHE A 157 17.80 -13.08 9.70
CA PHE A 157 16.42 -12.60 9.86
C PHE A 157 15.78 -13.20 11.11
N ALA A 158 15.94 -14.51 11.33
CA ALA A 158 15.43 -15.17 12.53
C ALA A 158 15.99 -14.54 13.82
N ALA A 159 17.29 -14.24 13.86
CA ALA A 159 17.92 -13.60 15.02
C ALA A 159 17.41 -12.17 15.27
N ALA A 160 17.22 -11.38 14.22
CA ALA A 160 16.62 -10.04 14.32
C ALA A 160 15.18 -10.12 14.85
N LEU A 161 14.41 -11.10 14.37
CA LEU A 161 13.05 -11.33 14.82
C LEU A 161 12.98 -11.81 16.27
N THR A 162 13.83 -12.76 16.70
CA THR A 162 13.99 -13.19 18.09
C THR A 162 14.21 -11.99 19.02
N SER A 163 15.10 -11.08 18.60
CA SER A 163 15.43 -9.87 19.36
C SER A 163 14.23 -8.91 19.46
N TRP A 164 13.50 -8.70 18.35
CA TRP A 164 12.29 -7.89 18.36
C TRP A 164 11.18 -8.51 19.20
N GLN A 165 10.89 -9.81 19.04
CA GLN A 165 9.89 -10.55 19.81
C GLN A 165 10.14 -10.39 21.32
N LYS A 166 11.39 -10.57 21.77
CA LYS A 166 11.77 -10.36 23.18
C LYS A 166 11.44 -8.95 23.67
N ARG A 167 11.75 -7.91 22.88
CA ARG A 167 11.45 -6.51 23.24
C ARG A 167 9.95 -6.20 23.22
N SER A 168 9.20 -6.89 22.35
CA SER A 168 7.75 -6.76 22.23
C SER A 168 6.97 -7.63 23.23
N GLY A 169 7.65 -8.30 24.17
CA GLY A 169 7.01 -9.16 25.17
C GLY A 169 6.47 -10.50 24.63
N LEU A 170 6.88 -10.89 23.42
CA LEU A 170 6.49 -12.15 22.79
C LEU A 170 7.53 -13.26 23.08
N ARG A 171 7.14 -14.51 22.86
CA ARG A 171 8.08 -15.64 22.88
C ARG A 171 9.14 -15.44 21.77
N PRO A 172 10.44 -15.44 22.08
CA PRO A 172 11.51 -15.12 21.12
C PRO A 172 11.87 -16.33 20.24
N SER A 173 10.93 -16.82 19.43
CA SER A 173 11.08 -18.02 18.59
C SER A 173 11.93 -17.79 17.34
N GLY A 174 12.07 -16.54 16.88
CA GLY A 174 12.66 -16.22 15.58
C GLY A 174 11.76 -16.59 14.39
N VAL A 175 10.52 -17.04 14.64
CA VAL A 175 9.53 -17.40 13.62
C VAL A 175 8.49 -16.30 13.50
N LEU A 176 8.22 -15.83 12.28
CA LEU A 176 7.17 -14.84 12.00
C LEU A 176 5.84 -15.56 11.78
N ASP A 177 5.20 -15.92 12.88
CA ASP A 177 3.87 -16.50 12.96
C ASP A 177 2.77 -15.42 13.02
N GLU A 178 1.52 -15.86 13.15
CA GLU A 178 0.34 -14.99 13.20
C GLU A 178 0.39 -14.03 14.40
N GLU A 179 0.79 -14.50 15.59
CA GLU A 179 0.89 -13.67 16.78
C GLU A 179 1.91 -12.54 16.59
N SER A 180 3.11 -12.90 16.08
CA SER A 180 4.16 -11.93 15.78
C SER A 180 3.70 -10.92 14.72
N LEU A 181 3.07 -11.37 13.64
CA LEU A 181 2.56 -10.50 12.59
C LEU A 181 1.47 -9.55 13.10
N ASN A 182 0.51 -10.04 13.90
CA ASN A 182 -0.55 -9.23 14.49
C ASN A 182 -0.01 -8.18 15.46
N SER A 183 1.06 -8.50 16.21
CA SER A 183 1.76 -7.54 17.06
C SER A 183 2.43 -6.44 16.23
N MET A 184 3.11 -6.78 15.13
CA MET A 184 3.68 -5.79 14.19
C MET A 184 2.60 -4.90 13.57
N VAL A 185 1.49 -5.48 13.13
CA VAL A 185 0.33 -4.76 12.61
C VAL A 185 -0.21 -3.77 13.64
N SER A 186 -0.33 -4.19 14.90
CA SER A 186 -0.79 -3.34 15.98
C SER A 186 0.16 -2.16 16.21
N GLU A 187 1.47 -2.38 16.13
CA GLU A 187 2.48 -1.33 16.23
C GLU A 187 2.36 -0.31 15.08
N TRP A 188 2.23 -0.78 13.83
CA TRP A 188 2.06 0.10 12.67
C TRP A 188 0.78 0.92 12.76
N GLN A 189 -0.34 0.28 13.13
CA GLN A 189 -1.62 0.96 13.36
C GLN A 189 -1.56 1.93 14.54
N GLY A 190 -0.79 1.60 15.58
CA GLY A 190 -0.52 2.43 16.73
C GLY A 190 0.11 3.77 16.35
N LYS A 191 1.01 3.76 15.37
CA LYS A 191 1.76 4.95 14.90
C LYS A 191 1.00 5.84 13.91
N ARG A 192 -0.16 5.40 13.41
CA ARG A 192 -1.00 6.15 12.45
C ARG A 192 -1.72 7.34 13.07
N LEU A 193 -2.22 8.22 12.21
CA LEU A 193 -3.00 9.39 12.56
C LEU A 193 -4.25 8.99 13.37
N LYS A 194 -4.34 9.53 14.58
CA LYS A 194 -5.48 9.30 15.49
C LYS A 194 -6.57 10.36 15.34
N GLU A 195 -6.17 11.56 14.93
CA GLU A 195 -7.08 12.66 14.66
C GLU A 195 -8.00 12.34 13.47
N ARG A 196 -9.29 12.68 13.63
CA ARG A 196 -10.33 12.50 12.61
C ARG A 196 -11.09 13.80 12.32
N GLY A 197 -10.60 14.91 12.88
CA GLY A 197 -11.17 16.25 12.71
C GLY A 197 -11.08 16.72 11.27
N HIS A 198 -11.99 17.59 10.87
CA HIS A 198 -11.85 18.33 9.62
C HIS A 198 -10.92 19.52 9.87
N PRO A 199 -9.92 19.76 9.00
CA PRO A 199 -9.10 20.94 9.13
C PRO A 199 -9.97 22.17 8.85
N PRO A 200 -9.76 23.27 9.57
CA PRO A 200 -10.41 24.51 9.23
C PRO A 200 -9.90 24.98 7.84
N PRO A 201 -10.70 25.72 7.05
CA PRO A 201 -10.36 26.05 5.66
C PRO A 201 -9.02 26.76 5.50
N GLU A 202 -8.61 27.55 6.50
CA GLU A 202 -7.32 28.25 6.53
C GLU A 202 -6.12 27.29 6.60
N ASP A 203 -6.29 26.09 7.15
CA ASP A 203 -5.25 25.06 7.23
C ASP A 203 -5.13 24.24 5.95
N LEU A 204 -6.08 24.39 5.01
CA LEU A 204 -6.00 23.80 3.68
C LEU A 204 -5.34 24.76 2.69
N LEU A 205 -4.59 24.18 1.76
CA LEU A 205 -4.15 24.85 0.53
C LEU A 205 -4.54 24.02 -0.68
N THR A 206 -4.64 24.66 -1.84
CA THR A 206 -4.79 23.97 -3.12
C THR A 206 -3.42 23.72 -3.71
N ALA A 207 -2.98 22.46 -3.72
CA ALA A 207 -1.68 22.09 -4.27
C ALA A 207 -1.68 22.16 -5.81
N PRO A 208 -0.57 22.52 -6.48
CA PRO A 208 -0.49 22.65 -7.94
C PRO A 208 -0.91 21.36 -8.67
N ALA A 209 -1.58 21.51 -9.82
CA ALA A 209 -1.99 20.37 -10.64
C ALA A 209 -0.82 19.48 -11.08
N SER A 210 0.38 20.06 -11.24
CA SER A 210 1.61 19.33 -11.59
C SER A 210 2.06 18.32 -10.54
N ASP A 211 1.65 18.49 -9.28
CA ASP A 211 1.97 17.57 -8.18
C ASP A 211 1.00 16.37 -8.11
N PHE A 212 -0.09 16.40 -8.89
CA PHE A 212 -1.08 15.33 -8.93
C PHE A 212 -0.84 14.37 -10.10
N TYR A 213 -1.15 13.10 -9.87
CA TYR A 213 -1.05 12.04 -10.87
C TYR A 213 -1.95 12.32 -12.07
N ASP A 214 -3.16 12.81 -11.80
CA ASP A 214 -4.08 13.37 -12.79
C ASP A 214 -4.05 14.91 -12.69
N PRO A 215 -3.40 15.60 -13.64
CA PRO A 215 -3.33 17.06 -13.63
C PRO A 215 -4.68 17.73 -13.97
N THR A 216 -5.67 16.97 -14.46
CA THR A 216 -7.02 17.50 -14.74
C THR A 216 -7.93 17.51 -13.51
N ARG A 217 -7.44 16.99 -12.38
CA ARG A 217 -8.18 16.93 -11.12
C ARG A 217 -8.62 18.33 -10.67
N ALA A 218 -9.90 18.45 -10.33
CA ALA A 218 -10.52 19.69 -9.88
C ALA A 218 -9.82 20.28 -8.64
N ALA A 219 -9.86 21.60 -8.48
CA ALA A 219 -9.09 22.32 -7.46
C ALA A 219 -9.47 21.95 -6.02
N ASP A 220 -10.75 21.76 -5.76
CA ASP A 220 -11.31 21.26 -4.50
C ASP A 220 -10.78 19.86 -4.15
N LEU A 221 -10.60 19.00 -5.15
CA LEU A 221 -10.03 17.65 -4.99
C LEU A 221 -8.49 17.62 -4.92
N ARG A 222 -7.85 18.80 -4.98
CA ARG A 222 -6.41 19.00 -4.82
C ARG A 222 -6.04 19.69 -3.50
N GLN A 223 -6.98 19.80 -2.58
CA GLN A 223 -6.72 20.36 -1.27
C GLN A 223 -5.85 19.44 -0.41
N VAL A 224 -4.93 20.03 0.36
CA VAL A 224 -4.02 19.34 1.29
C VAL A 224 -3.82 20.24 2.51
N GLU A 225 -3.67 19.66 3.70
CA GLU A 225 -3.28 20.43 4.89
C GLU A 225 -1.87 21.04 4.70
N ARG A 226 -1.68 22.30 5.11
CA ARG A 226 -0.47 23.08 4.80
C ARG A 226 0.82 22.42 5.26
N LYS A 227 0.88 21.94 6.50
CA LYS A 227 2.08 21.29 7.08
C LYS A 227 2.36 19.96 6.38
N THR A 228 1.32 19.20 6.07
CA THR A 228 1.36 17.96 5.30
C THR A 228 1.93 18.21 3.92
N TYR A 229 1.46 19.22 3.20
CA TYR A 229 1.97 19.56 1.88
C TYR A 229 3.43 20.02 1.94
N ALA A 230 3.80 20.85 2.92
CA ALA A 230 5.20 21.25 3.12
C ALA A 230 6.11 20.04 3.40
N ALA A 231 5.65 19.09 4.23
CA ALA A 231 6.36 17.84 4.49
C ALA A 231 6.49 16.97 3.23
N TYR A 232 5.42 16.86 2.45
CA TYR A 232 5.43 16.17 1.15
C TYR A 232 6.48 16.77 0.21
N LYS A 233 6.56 18.10 0.09
CA LYS A 233 7.57 18.73 -0.77
C LYS A 233 9.01 18.44 -0.31
N ARG A 234 9.28 18.42 1.01
CA ARG A 234 10.60 18.02 1.54
C ARG A 234 10.91 16.55 1.24
N LEU A 235 9.92 15.67 1.39
CA LEU A 235 10.04 14.26 1.06
C LEU A 235 10.38 14.08 -0.42
N VAL A 236 9.61 14.71 -1.32
CA VAL A 236 9.82 14.62 -2.77
C VAL A 236 11.17 15.20 -3.17
N ALA A 237 11.56 16.38 -2.66
CA ALA A 237 12.86 16.97 -2.97
C ALA A 237 14.01 16.02 -2.61
N THR A 238 13.90 15.33 -1.47
CA THR A 238 14.92 14.37 -1.04
C THR A 238 14.92 13.10 -1.89
N ALA A 239 13.75 12.59 -2.28
CA ALA A 239 13.65 11.45 -3.19
C ALA A 239 14.24 11.78 -4.57
N VAL A 240 13.95 12.97 -5.09
CA VAL A 240 14.45 13.45 -6.38
C VAL A 240 15.98 13.64 -6.37
N ALA A 241 16.56 13.99 -5.22
CA ALA A 241 18.01 14.03 -5.04
C ALA A 241 18.67 12.64 -5.06
N ASP A 242 17.94 11.59 -4.68
CA ASP A 242 18.43 10.21 -4.64
C ASP A 242 18.46 9.59 -6.05
N ARG A 243 19.66 9.57 -6.64
CA ARG A 243 19.89 9.04 -8.00
C ARG A 243 19.55 7.55 -8.13
N SER A 244 19.55 6.78 -7.04
CA SER A 244 19.24 5.35 -7.09
C SER A 244 17.79 5.06 -7.47
N LEU A 245 16.90 6.04 -7.29
CA LEU A 245 15.48 5.92 -7.64
C LEU A 245 15.20 6.06 -9.13
N GLY A 246 16.12 6.65 -9.90
CA GLY A 246 15.94 6.83 -11.34
C GLY A 246 14.76 7.75 -11.71
N LEU A 247 14.36 8.66 -10.82
CA LEU A 247 13.27 9.60 -11.07
C LEU A 247 13.65 10.60 -12.17
N SER A 248 12.70 10.87 -13.07
CA SER A 248 12.86 11.90 -14.11
C SER A 248 12.79 13.29 -13.47
N ARG A 249 13.75 14.16 -13.82
CA ARG A 249 13.93 15.47 -13.18
C ARG A 249 13.77 16.62 -14.16
N SER A 250 13.25 17.75 -13.69
CA SER A 250 13.30 19.01 -14.43
C SER A 250 14.69 19.65 -14.32
N LEU A 251 14.96 20.68 -15.14
CA LEU A 251 16.20 21.48 -15.05
C LEU A 251 16.38 22.14 -13.67
N LYS A 252 15.28 22.40 -12.95
CA LYS A 252 15.29 22.96 -11.59
C LYS A 252 15.55 21.90 -10.51
N GLY A 253 15.77 20.65 -10.90
CA GLY A 253 16.02 19.55 -9.98
C GLY A 253 14.77 19.05 -9.24
N GLU A 254 13.58 19.38 -9.72
CA GLU A 254 12.27 18.89 -9.24
C GLU A 254 11.81 17.66 -10.03
N LEU A 255 10.66 17.05 -9.71
CA LEU A 255 10.06 16.02 -10.55
C LEU A 255 9.76 16.59 -11.95
N ALA A 256 10.13 15.84 -12.99
CA ALA A 256 9.74 16.20 -14.35
C ALA A 256 8.22 16.11 -14.52
N PRO A 257 7.58 16.92 -15.39
CA PRO A 257 6.14 16.83 -15.65
C PRO A 257 5.67 15.42 -16.08
N THR A 258 6.53 14.67 -16.78
CA THR A 258 6.29 13.29 -17.23
C THR A 258 6.50 12.24 -16.16
N GLU A 259 7.19 12.56 -15.06
CA GLU A 259 7.38 11.64 -13.93
C GLU A 259 6.04 11.38 -13.25
N LYS A 260 5.77 10.13 -12.90
CA LYS A 260 4.54 9.73 -12.21
C LYS A 260 4.78 9.35 -10.76
N TYR A 261 5.95 8.79 -10.45
CA TYR A 261 6.26 8.37 -9.08
C TYR A 261 6.19 9.55 -8.10
N LEU A 262 5.68 9.26 -6.91
CA LEU A 262 5.45 10.21 -5.82
C LEU A 262 4.38 11.27 -6.08
N LYS A 263 3.77 11.34 -7.28
CA LYS A 263 2.64 12.24 -7.50
C LYS A 263 1.45 11.84 -6.65
N ILE A 264 0.70 12.85 -6.21
CA ILE A 264 -0.49 12.69 -5.39
C ILE A 264 -1.64 12.17 -6.25
N ILE A 265 -2.17 11.00 -5.92
CA ILE A 265 -3.38 10.45 -6.52
C ILE A 265 -4.60 11.07 -5.84
N SER A 266 -4.57 11.16 -4.51
CA SER A 266 -5.68 11.59 -3.68
C SER A 266 -5.16 12.22 -2.37
N ALA A 267 -5.88 13.22 -1.85
CA ALA A 267 -5.51 14.00 -0.66
C ALA A 267 -6.75 14.35 0.18
N PHE A 268 -7.04 15.63 0.46
CA PHE A 268 -8.23 16.01 1.22
C PHE A 268 -9.51 15.52 0.54
N ARG A 269 -10.46 15.07 1.35
CA ARG A 269 -11.77 14.62 0.90
C ARG A 269 -12.85 15.22 1.79
N SER A 270 -13.71 16.05 1.21
CA SER A 270 -14.87 16.59 1.95
C SER A 270 -15.90 15.50 2.23
N ARG A 271 -16.77 15.70 3.24
CA ARG A 271 -17.86 14.77 3.54
C ARG A 271 -18.83 14.67 2.38
N GLU A 272 -19.16 15.79 1.77
CA GLU A 272 -20.10 15.91 0.65
C GLU A 272 -19.58 15.11 -0.56
N TYR A 273 -18.29 15.21 -0.85
CA TYR A 273 -17.67 14.43 -1.92
C TYR A 273 -17.62 12.94 -1.57
N GLN A 274 -17.30 12.58 -0.32
CA GLN A 274 -17.33 11.18 0.11
C GLN A 274 -18.75 10.58 0.03
N GLU A 275 -19.78 11.34 0.39
CA GLU A 275 -21.18 10.93 0.26
C GLU A 275 -21.60 10.78 -1.20
N LYS A 276 -21.13 11.67 -2.07
CA LYS A 276 -21.32 11.54 -3.52
C LYS A 276 -20.74 10.22 -4.03
N LEU A 277 -19.50 9.88 -3.66
CA LEU A 277 -18.88 8.61 -4.04
C LEU A 277 -19.68 7.40 -3.53
N ARG A 278 -20.23 7.45 -2.31
CA ARG A 278 -21.11 6.39 -1.78
C ARG A 278 -22.38 6.20 -2.58
N ARG A 279 -23.01 7.29 -3.00
CA ARG A 279 -24.21 7.22 -3.85
C ARG A 279 -23.90 6.62 -5.23
N GLU A 280 -22.75 6.97 -5.80
CA GLU A 280 -22.32 6.49 -7.12
C GLU A 280 -21.81 5.05 -7.09
N SER A 281 -21.43 4.52 -5.93
CA SER A 281 -20.93 3.15 -5.74
C SER A 281 -21.68 2.41 -4.63
N PRO A 282 -22.96 2.06 -4.83
CA PRO A 282 -23.80 1.45 -3.79
C PRO A 282 -23.31 0.08 -3.31
N ASN A 283 -22.49 -0.60 -4.12
CA ASN A 283 -21.89 -1.90 -3.80
C ASN A 283 -20.48 -1.80 -3.21
N ALA A 284 -19.95 -0.58 -2.98
CA ALA A 284 -18.64 -0.39 -2.37
C ALA A 284 -18.68 -0.89 -0.91
N GLY A 285 -17.68 -1.69 -0.52
CA GLY A 285 -17.61 -2.23 0.83
C GLY A 285 -17.44 -1.14 1.89
N ARG A 286 -17.73 -1.47 3.17
CA ARG A 286 -17.50 -0.56 4.31
C ARG A 286 -16.06 -0.02 4.39
N ALA A 287 -15.08 -0.79 3.88
CA ALA A 287 -13.68 -0.37 3.78
C ALA A 287 -13.43 0.62 2.62
N ASP A 288 -14.10 0.43 1.48
CA ASP A 288 -13.87 1.20 0.25
C ASP A 288 -14.34 2.66 0.42
N LEU A 289 -15.30 2.91 1.30
CA LEU A 289 -15.83 4.25 1.58
C LEU A 289 -15.97 4.54 3.08
N ALA A 290 -14.87 4.35 3.80
CA ALA A 290 -14.75 4.57 5.24
C ALA A 290 -15.53 5.80 5.73
N ILE A 291 -16.32 5.61 6.80
CA ILE A 291 -17.10 6.67 7.44
C ILE A 291 -16.18 7.70 8.10
N ASN A 292 -14.97 7.30 8.50
CA ASN A 292 -13.96 8.15 9.15
C ASN A 292 -12.61 7.99 8.42
N SER A 293 -12.54 8.45 7.17
CA SER A 293 -11.31 8.37 6.39
C SER A 293 -10.25 9.35 6.92
N PRO A 294 -8.97 8.93 7.04
CA PRO A 294 -7.86 9.86 7.31
C PRO A 294 -7.79 11.04 6.32
N HIS A 295 -8.28 10.87 5.09
CA HIS A 295 -8.34 11.93 4.08
C HIS A 295 -9.18 13.15 4.49
N PHE A 296 -10.11 12.99 5.43
CA PHE A 296 -10.89 14.11 5.95
C PHE A 296 -10.08 15.14 6.71
N THR A 297 -8.89 14.76 7.18
CA THR A 297 -8.00 15.64 7.92
C THR A 297 -7.15 16.51 6.99
N GLY A 298 -7.10 16.21 5.68
CA GLY A 298 -6.13 16.79 4.76
C GLY A 298 -4.68 16.31 4.98
N ARG A 299 -4.45 15.42 5.96
CA ARG A 299 -3.13 14.90 6.36
C ARG A 299 -2.78 13.53 5.78
N ALA A 300 -3.71 12.90 5.05
CA ALA A 300 -3.47 11.64 4.36
C ALA A 300 -3.31 11.85 2.85
N LEU A 301 -2.31 11.20 2.28
CA LEU A 301 -1.96 11.26 0.87
C LEU A 301 -1.91 9.85 0.29
N ASP A 302 -2.57 9.66 -0.83
CA ASP A 302 -2.32 8.51 -1.70
C ASP A 302 -1.25 8.91 -2.72
N LEU A 303 -0.08 8.29 -2.66
CA LEU A 303 1.05 8.56 -3.53
C LEU A 303 1.21 7.46 -4.59
N TYR A 304 1.53 7.83 -5.82
CA TYR A 304 1.82 6.84 -6.85
C TYR A 304 3.16 6.15 -6.60
N VAL A 305 3.12 4.85 -6.34
CA VAL A 305 4.28 3.99 -6.07
C VAL A 305 4.46 2.88 -7.11
N GLY A 306 3.73 2.94 -8.23
CA GLY A 306 3.72 1.93 -9.29
C GLY A 306 2.41 1.14 -9.38
N GLY A 307 2.32 0.26 -10.37
CA GLY A 307 1.12 -0.55 -10.62
C GLY A 307 -0.10 0.28 -11.00
N GLU A 308 -1.28 -0.30 -10.77
CA GLU A 308 -2.56 0.37 -10.85
C GLU A 308 -2.79 1.26 -9.61
N PRO A 309 -3.08 2.56 -9.78
CA PRO A 309 -3.35 3.47 -8.67
C PRO A 309 -4.51 2.97 -7.79
N VAL A 310 -4.35 3.07 -6.46
CA VAL A 310 -5.43 2.83 -5.46
C VAL A 310 -6.17 1.48 -5.58
N GLU A 311 -5.56 0.47 -6.20
CA GLU A 311 -6.13 -0.89 -6.36
C GLU A 311 -5.56 -1.86 -5.31
N THR A 312 -6.45 -2.52 -4.58
CA THR A 312 -6.14 -3.36 -3.41
C THR A 312 -5.91 -4.84 -3.73
N LYS A 313 -6.07 -5.25 -4.99
CA LYS A 313 -5.71 -6.61 -5.42
C LYS A 313 -4.28 -6.96 -5.02
N ASP A 314 -4.10 -8.15 -4.45
CA ASP A 314 -2.78 -8.61 -3.98
C ASP A 314 -1.73 -8.65 -5.08
N SER A 315 -2.12 -8.97 -6.32
CA SER A 315 -1.22 -8.92 -7.48
C SER A 315 -0.71 -7.51 -7.77
N ASN A 316 -1.57 -6.50 -7.64
CA ASN A 316 -1.18 -5.10 -7.79
C ASN A 316 -0.27 -4.64 -6.64
N ARG A 317 -0.65 -4.98 -5.40
CA ARG A 317 0.16 -4.70 -4.21
C ARG A 317 1.54 -5.34 -4.31
N ALA A 318 1.64 -6.56 -4.81
CA ALA A 318 2.91 -7.25 -5.02
C ALA A 318 3.85 -6.47 -5.95
N LEU A 319 3.33 -5.85 -7.02
CA LEU A 319 4.10 -4.97 -7.90
C LEU A 319 4.53 -3.70 -7.17
N GLN A 320 3.60 -3.05 -6.48
CA GLN A 320 3.85 -1.80 -5.76
C GLN A 320 4.95 -1.94 -4.70
N VAL A 321 4.91 -3.00 -3.89
CA VAL A 321 5.87 -3.17 -2.79
C VAL A 321 7.29 -3.53 -3.27
N GLN A 322 7.43 -3.92 -4.54
CA GLN A 322 8.71 -4.21 -5.17
C GLN A 322 9.37 -2.97 -5.78
N THR A 323 8.65 -1.85 -5.94
CA THR A 323 9.25 -0.66 -6.58
C THR A 323 10.30 -0.01 -5.68
N ARG A 324 11.35 0.55 -6.30
CA ARG A 324 12.39 1.29 -5.58
C ARG A 324 11.82 2.45 -4.78
N VAL A 325 10.78 3.10 -5.31
CA VAL A 325 10.09 4.23 -4.70
C VAL A 325 9.37 3.81 -3.42
N TYR A 326 8.58 2.73 -3.45
CA TYR A 326 7.93 2.23 -2.23
C TYR A 326 8.97 1.85 -1.16
N GLN A 327 10.01 1.11 -1.54
CA GLN A 327 11.04 0.69 -0.60
C GLN A 327 11.79 1.87 0.02
N TRP A 328 12.02 2.93 -0.76
CA TRP A 328 12.59 4.17 -0.29
C TRP A 328 11.66 4.90 0.67
N LEU A 329 10.35 4.97 0.37
CA LEU A 329 9.36 5.56 1.28
C LEU A 329 9.35 4.85 2.62
N VAL A 330 9.32 3.52 2.64
CA VAL A 330 9.35 2.75 3.90
C VAL A 330 10.58 3.10 4.76
N ARG A 331 11.75 3.31 4.13
CA ARG A 331 12.98 3.70 4.85
C ARG A 331 13.00 5.15 5.31
N ASN A 332 12.40 6.06 4.55
CA ASN A 332 12.68 7.50 4.67
C ASN A 332 11.48 8.34 5.11
N ALA A 333 10.25 7.90 4.89
CA ALA A 333 9.06 8.74 5.05
C ALA A 333 8.86 9.24 6.50
N ASP A 334 9.27 8.44 7.49
CA ASP A 334 9.19 8.79 8.92
C ASP A 334 9.93 10.09 9.27
N ARG A 335 11.14 10.30 8.72
CA ARG A 335 11.90 11.51 9.01
C ARG A 335 11.16 12.79 8.57
N PHE A 336 10.25 12.66 7.61
CA PHE A 336 9.35 13.73 7.16
C PHE A 336 8.00 13.77 7.88
N GLY A 337 7.72 12.83 8.78
CA GLY A 337 6.49 12.74 9.57
C GLY A 337 5.40 11.87 8.97
N PHE A 338 5.69 11.11 7.91
CA PHE A 338 4.71 10.22 7.28
C PHE A 338 4.77 8.80 7.82
N ARG A 339 3.60 8.18 7.97
CA ARG A 339 3.40 6.79 8.41
C ARG A 339 2.59 6.03 7.36
N PRO A 340 3.02 4.81 6.99
CA PRO A 340 2.27 4.02 6.02
C PRO A 340 1.00 3.45 6.65
N TYR A 341 -0.07 3.36 5.88
CA TYR A 341 -1.09 2.35 6.14
C TYR A 341 -0.63 1.02 5.55
N TYR A 342 -0.25 0.08 6.40
CA TYR A 342 0.49 -1.12 6.00
C TYR A 342 -0.20 -1.97 4.91
N TYR A 343 -1.54 -1.92 4.83
CA TYR A 343 -2.32 -2.69 3.85
C TYR A 343 -2.28 -2.06 2.44
N GLU A 344 -2.14 -0.74 2.36
CA GLU A 344 -2.23 0.06 1.14
C GLU A 344 -0.88 0.73 0.85
N PRO A 345 -0.02 0.17 -0.03
CA PRO A 345 1.33 0.69 -0.28
C PRO A 345 1.41 2.17 -0.70
N TRP A 346 0.33 2.70 -1.25
CA TRP A 346 0.20 4.09 -1.68
C TRP A 346 -0.25 5.04 -0.58
N HIS A 347 -0.81 4.57 0.54
CA HIS A 347 -1.48 5.43 1.52
C HIS A 347 -0.55 5.82 2.68
N TRP A 348 -0.31 7.13 2.82
CA TRP A 348 0.62 7.70 3.80
C TRP A 348 -0.03 8.82 4.60
N GLU A 349 0.12 8.77 5.92
CA GLU A 349 -0.48 9.73 6.85
C GLU A 349 0.59 10.57 7.52
N TYR A 350 0.43 11.89 7.47
CA TYR A 350 1.28 12.84 8.19
C TYR A 350 0.83 12.96 9.66
N VAL A 351 1.70 12.60 10.59
CA VAL A 351 1.37 12.48 12.03
C VAL A 351 2.11 13.46 12.94
N LYS A 352 2.98 14.32 12.39
CA LYS A 352 3.74 15.31 13.16
C LYS A 352 3.08 16.68 13.22
#